data_AF-A0AB73T109-F1
#
_entry.id   AF-A0AB73T109-F1
#
_cell.length_a   1.000
_cell.length_b   1.000
_cell.length_c   1.000
_cell.angle_alpha   90.00
_cell.angle_beta   90.00
_cell.angle_gamma   90.00
#
_symmetry.space_group_name_H-M   'P 1'
#
loop_
_entity.id
_entity.type
_entity.pdbx_description
1 polymer ?
#
loop_
_entity_poly.entity_id
_entity_poly.type
_entity_poly.pdbx_seq_one_letter_code
_entity_poly.pdbx_strand_id
1 'polypeptide(L)'
;MNVYSLKNCCRKDRNKGAAMIVVLCIMAVLMALSLAVLLSASVVMGNAQKAATREQCRLTAITFSEALEEKLTEDYDDPTFKVENEGIRTYLREAISSKQWLYYNEAEAGHNSKKAVTRSFTVENLPSDSAYGDIAVDMYWESDGTVAIDDEELRYSNSILVVVVTCSYKGQTQKVKSQYALKCQYEESVDKNEGETAPVSWKWQRMWRE
;
A
#
# COMPACT_ATOMS: atom_id res chain seq x y z
N MET A 1 76.89 24.45 46.60
CA MET A 1 75.52 24.00 46.26
C MET A 1 75.35 24.09 44.76
N ASN A 2 75.12 22.96 44.08
CA ASN A 2 75.36 22.80 42.64
C ASN A 2 74.13 23.28 41.82
N VAL A 3 74.25 24.43 41.15
CA VAL A 3 73.18 25.13 40.40
C VAL A 3 72.62 24.28 39.23
N TYR A 4 73.38 23.28 38.77
CA TYR A 4 72.97 22.36 37.71
C TYR A 4 71.89 21.35 38.14
N SER A 5 71.76 21.04 39.44
CA SER A 5 70.75 20.09 39.94
C SER A 5 69.33 20.68 39.97
N LEU A 6 69.21 21.97 40.32
CA LEU A 6 67.92 22.69 40.37
C LEU A 6 67.32 22.94 38.97
N LYS A 7 68.15 23.20 37.95
CA LYS A 7 67.68 23.38 36.56
C LYS A 7 67.05 22.12 35.96
N ASN A 8 67.54 20.93 36.32
CA ASN A 8 66.98 19.66 35.85
C ASN A 8 65.66 19.30 36.54
N CYS A 9 65.47 19.67 37.81
CA CYS A 9 64.21 19.43 38.53
C CYS A 9 63.06 20.27 37.96
N CYS A 10 63.27 21.59 37.75
CA CYS A 10 62.25 22.48 37.16
C CYS A 10 61.97 22.24 35.67
N ARG A 11 62.85 21.55 34.94
CA ARG A 11 62.59 21.14 33.54
C ARG A 11 61.74 19.87 33.47
N LYS A 12 61.91 18.96 34.43
CA LYS A 12 61.14 17.71 34.53
C LYS A 12 59.68 17.96 34.89
N ASP A 13 59.39 18.92 35.77
CA ASP A 13 58.00 19.31 36.13
C ASP A 13 57.29 20.10 35.02
N ARG A 14 57.99 20.98 34.28
CA ARG A 14 57.40 21.64 33.10
C ARG A 14 57.04 20.67 31.98
N ASN A 15 57.88 19.67 31.74
CA ASN A 15 57.61 18.64 30.73
C ASN A 15 56.47 17.69 31.16
N LYS A 16 56.28 17.45 32.47
CA LYS A 16 55.10 16.73 33.01
C LYS A 16 53.80 17.49 32.75
N GLY A 17 53.79 18.81 32.95
CA GLY A 17 52.62 19.66 32.67
C GLY A 17 52.25 19.68 31.18
N ALA A 18 53.26 19.84 30.31
CA ALA A 18 53.04 19.80 28.86
C ALA A 18 52.56 18.42 28.37
N ALA A 19 53.10 17.33 28.92
CA ALA A 19 52.67 15.97 28.59
C ALA A 19 51.22 15.70 29.03
N MET A 20 50.78 16.21 30.19
CA MET A 20 49.38 16.09 30.61
C MET A 20 48.41 16.83 29.67
N ILE A 21 48.78 18.01 29.18
CA ILE A 21 47.95 18.76 28.21
C ILE A 21 47.76 17.97 26.91
N VAL A 22 48.84 17.38 26.38
CA VAL A 22 48.78 16.57 25.16
C VAL A 22 47.87 15.35 25.35
N VAL A 23 47.95 14.67 26.50
CA VAL A 23 47.09 13.52 26.81
C VAL A 23 45.62 13.94 26.90
N LEU A 24 45.31 15.09 27.53
CA LEU A 24 43.94 15.60 27.59
C LEU A 24 43.40 15.95 26.20
N CYS A 25 44.21 16.54 25.32
CA CYS A 25 43.83 16.78 23.94
C CYS A 25 43.56 15.47 23.18
N ILE A 26 44.40 14.44 23.36
CA ILE A 26 44.20 13.13 22.73
C ILE A 26 42.91 12.48 23.25
N MET A 27 42.65 12.51 24.56
CA MET A 27 41.40 11.98 25.11
C MET A 27 40.18 12.74 24.59
N ALA A 28 40.24 14.07 24.51
CA ALA A 28 39.16 14.89 23.98
C ALA A 28 38.87 14.55 22.51
N VAL A 29 39.91 14.35 21.68
CA VAL A 29 39.75 13.92 20.29
C VAL A 29 39.18 12.51 20.19
N LEU A 30 39.63 11.57 21.02
CA LEU A 30 39.09 10.20 21.06
C LEU A 30 37.63 10.17 21.49
N MET A 31 37.23 11.00 22.46
CA MET A 31 35.84 11.17 22.87
C MET A 31 34.99 11.78 21.75
N ALA A 32 35.48 12.80 21.06
CA ALA A 32 34.78 13.38 19.92
C ALA A 32 34.59 12.35 18.79
N LEU A 33 35.60 11.52 18.52
CA LEU A 33 35.53 10.47 17.51
C LEU A 33 34.51 9.37 17.90
N SER A 34 34.49 8.94 19.17
CA SER A 34 33.55 7.93 19.62
C SER A 34 32.10 8.41 19.55
N LEU A 35 31.84 9.68 19.91
CA LEU A 35 30.51 10.29 19.75
C LEU A 35 30.11 10.38 18.27
N ALA A 36 31.04 10.74 17.37
CA ALA A 36 30.75 10.80 15.94
C ALA A 36 30.35 9.42 15.37
N VAL A 37 31.03 8.35 15.80
CA VAL A 37 30.69 6.98 15.41
C VAL A 37 29.33 6.56 15.99
N LEU A 38 29.06 6.85 17.26
CA LEU A 38 27.76 6.55 17.89
C LEU A 38 26.60 7.25 17.17
N LEU A 39 26.76 8.55 16.86
CA LEU A 39 25.75 9.30 16.10
C LEU A 39 25.53 8.70 14.71
N SER A 40 26.61 8.36 14.01
CA SER A 40 26.53 7.72 12.69
C SER A 40 25.79 6.38 12.78
N ALA A 41 26.10 5.55 13.77
CA ALA A 41 25.41 4.28 14.01
C ALA A 41 23.92 4.47 14.31
N SER A 42 23.55 5.47 15.12
CA SER A 42 22.14 5.79 15.41
C SER A 42 21.37 6.19 14.16
N VAL A 43 21.96 6.99 13.27
CA VAL A 43 21.33 7.38 12.00
C VAL A 43 21.14 6.17 11.09
N VAL A 44 22.17 5.33 10.95
CA VAL A 44 22.09 4.11 10.13
C VAL A 44 21.02 3.17 10.67
N MET A 45 20.97 2.95 11.99
CA MET A 45 19.97 2.07 12.61
C MET A 45 18.55 2.62 12.44
N GLY A 46 18.34 3.93 12.60
CA GLY A 46 17.05 4.57 12.36
C GLY A 46 16.59 4.44 10.91
N ASN A 47 17.51 4.59 9.96
CA ASN A 47 17.21 4.40 8.54
C ASN A 47 16.92 2.94 8.18
N ALA A 48 17.68 2.00 8.74
CA ALA A 48 17.45 0.57 8.55
C ALA A 48 16.08 0.15 9.08
N GLN A 49 15.67 0.65 10.25
CA GLN A 49 14.36 0.39 10.81
C GLN A 49 13.24 0.95 9.93
N LYS A 50 13.37 2.19 9.43
CA LYS A 50 12.40 2.77 8.48
C LYS A 50 12.31 1.97 7.19
N ALA A 51 13.44 1.52 6.66
CA ALA A 51 13.48 0.69 5.45
C ALA A 51 12.76 -0.65 5.67
N ALA A 52 12.99 -1.32 6.79
CA ALA A 52 12.30 -2.57 7.14
C ALA A 52 10.78 -2.37 7.30
N THR A 53 10.35 -1.31 8.00
CA THR A 53 8.93 -0.96 8.13
C THR A 53 8.28 -0.68 6.79
N ARG A 54 8.98 0.05 5.90
CA ARG A 54 8.47 0.34 4.55
C ARG A 54 8.28 -0.94 3.74
N GLU A 55 9.25 -1.83 3.79
CA GLU A 55 9.18 -3.11 3.08
C GLU A 55 8.06 -3.99 3.61
N GLN A 56 7.87 -3.99 4.93
CA GLN A 56 6.75 -4.68 5.55
C GLN A 56 5.40 -4.13 5.08
N CYS A 57 5.20 -2.81 5.05
CA CYS A 57 3.97 -2.21 4.51
C CYS A 57 3.73 -2.62 3.06
N ARG A 58 4.80 -2.65 2.26
CA ARG A 58 4.76 -3.06 0.85
C ARG A 58 4.28 -4.50 0.72
N LEU A 59 4.88 -5.41 1.48
CA LEU A 59 4.51 -6.83 1.47
C LEU A 59 3.06 -7.02 1.93
N THR A 60 2.63 -6.35 2.99
CA THR A 60 1.24 -6.45 3.46
C THR A 60 0.25 -5.94 2.42
N ALA A 61 0.50 -4.79 1.78
CA ALA A 61 -0.35 -4.29 0.72
C ALA A 61 -0.43 -5.24 -0.48
N ILE A 62 0.69 -5.88 -0.86
CA ILE A 62 0.74 -6.85 -1.95
C ILE A 62 -0.04 -8.12 -1.59
N THR A 63 0.23 -8.73 -0.44
CA THR A 63 -0.45 -9.94 0.00
C THR A 63 -1.95 -9.72 0.16
N PHE A 64 -2.35 -8.56 0.69
CA PHE A 64 -3.77 -8.21 0.76
C PHE A 64 -4.38 -8.00 -0.63
N SER A 65 -3.67 -7.32 -1.54
CA SER A 65 -4.12 -7.18 -2.93
C SER A 65 -4.24 -8.54 -3.64
N GLU A 66 -3.39 -9.51 -3.31
CA GLU A 66 -3.45 -10.87 -3.85
C GLU A 66 -4.63 -11.66 -3.31
N ALA A 67 -4.88 -11.59 -2.01
CA ALA A 67 -6.05 -12.22 -1.40
C ALA A 67 -7.36 -11.62 -1.94
N LEU A 68 -7.39 -10.29 -2.15
CA LEU A 68 -8.53 -9.61 -2.75
C LEU A 68 -8.70 -9.99 -4.23
N GLU A 69 -7.61 -10.10 -4.98
CA GLU A 69 -7.62 -10.58 -6.36
C GLU A 69 -8.22 -11.99 -6.45
N GLU A 70 -7.76 -12.93 -5.62
CA GLU A 70 -8.29 -14.30 -5.60
C GLU A 70 -9.80 -14.28 -5.43
N LYS A 71 -10.31 -13.49 -4.47
CA LYS A 71 -11.76 -13.34 -4.27
C LYS A 71 -12.47 -12.66 -5.43
N LEU A 72 -11.80 -11.81 -6.21
CA LEU A 72 -12.36 -11.20 -7.41
C LEU A 72 -12.28 -12.08 -8.67
N THR A 73 -11.36 -13.07 -8.73
CA THR A 73 -11.10 -13.89 -9.93
C THR A 73 -11.39 -15.40 -9.81
N GLU A 74 -11.58 -15.98 -8.62
CA GLU A 74 -12.13 -17.33 -8.36
C GLU A 74 -13.30 -17.74 -9.29
N ASP A 75 -13.26 -18.96 -9.84
CA ASP A 75 -14.25 -19.50 -10.78
C ASP A 75 -15.44 -20.12 -10.04
N TYR A 76 -16.66 -19.78 -10.46
CA TYR A 76 -17.91 -20.37 -9.97
C TYR A 76 -18.37 -21.47 -10.94
N ASP A 77 -17.58 -22.53 -11.09
CA ASP A 77 -18.05 -23.77 -11.75
C ASP A 77 -18.64 -24.77 -10.74
N ASP A 78 -18.75 -24.40 -9.45
CA ASP A 78 -19.34 -25.24 -8.43
C ASP A 78 -20.84 -24.89 -8.21
N PRO A 79 -21.79 -25.75 -8.62
CA PRO A 79 -23.22 -25.56 -8.39
C PRO A 79 -23.63 -25.59 -6.91
N THR A 80 -22.68 -25.92 -6.01
CA THR A 80 -22.87 -25.87 -4.55
C THR A 80 -22.53 -24.50 -3.95
N PHE A 81 -22.03 -23.56 -4.75
CA PHE A 81 -21.76 -22.21 -4.29
C PHE A 81 -23.08 -21.51 -3.99
N LYS A 82 -23.49 -21.58 -2.73
CA LYS A 82 -24.68 -20.90 -2.24
C LYS A 82 -24.47 -19.40 -2.30
N VAL A 83 -25.49 -18.70 -2.79
CA VAL A 83 -25.67 -17.23 -2.78
C VAL A 83 -25.45 -16.60 -1.39
N GLU A 84 -25.39 -17.42 -0.33
CA GLU A 84 -25.09 -17.07 1.05
C GLU A 84 -23.68 -16.49 1.29
N ASN A 85 -22.75 -16.60 0.32
CA ASN A 85 -21.49 -15.85 0.38
C ASN A 85 -21.71 -14.41 -0.13
N GLU A 86 -22.10 -13.53 0.78
CA GLU A 86 -22.10 -12.06 0.67
C GLU A 86 -20.67 -11.52 0.50
N GLY A 87 -19.99 -11.95 -0.56
CA GLY A 87 -18.62 -11.56 -0.87
C GLY A 87 -18.56 -10.23 -1.62
N ILE A 88 -17.35 -9.69 -1.72
CA ILE A 88 -17.08 -8.43 -2.44
C ILE A 88 -17.65 -8.43 -3.86
N ARG A 89 -17.70 -9.57 -4.56
CA ARG A 89 -18.28 -9.61 -5.93
C ARG A 89 -19.77 -9.33 -5.98
N THR A 90 -20.54 -9.92 -5.08
CA THR A 90 -22.00 -9.71 -5.00
C THR A 90 -22.27 -8.24 -4.75
N TYR A 91 -21.54 -7.65 -3.80
CA TYR A 91 -21.56 -6.20 -3.56
C TYR A 91 -21.24 -5.39 -4.83
N LEU A 92 -20.13 -5.70 -5.52
CA LEU A 92 -19.74 -4.96 -6.74
C LEU A 92 -20.82 -5.09 -7.83
N ARG A 93 -21.35 -6.30 -8.04
CA ARG A 93 -22.41 -6.57 -9.04
C ARG A 93 -23.66 -5.77 -8.71
N GLU A 94 -24.14 -5.82 -7.47
CA GLU A 94 -25.34 -5.09 -7.02
C GLU A 94 -25.13 -3.58 -7.10
N ALA A 95 -23.99 -3.07 -6.62
CA ALA A 95 -23.69 -1.64 -6.63
C ALA A 95 -23.61 -1.05 -8.05
N ILE A 96 -23.04 -1.82 -9.00
CA ILE A 96 -22.97 -1.44 -10.41
C ILE A 96 -24.35 -1.59 -11.08
N SER A 97 -25.03 -2.72 -10.88
CA SER A 97 -26.31 -3.02 -11.57
C SER A 97 -27.46 -2.15 -11.09
N SER A 98 -27.48 -1.81 -9.80
CA SER A 98 -28.49 -0.91 -9.20
C SER A 98 -28.28 0.56 -9.57
N LYS A 99 -27.22 0.89 -10.33
CA LYS A 99 -26.82 2.26 -10.70
C LYS A 99 -26.52 3.17 -9.50
N GLN A 100 -26.40 2.61 -8.29
CA GLN A 100 -26.01 3.36 -7.08
C GLN A 100 -24.54 3.77 -7.09
N TRP A 101 -23.73 3.16 -7.96
CA TRP A 101 -22.32 3.48 -8.12
C TRP A 101 -22.00 3.93 -9.54
N LEU A 102 -21.85 5.24 -9.70
CA LEU A 102 -21.46 5.86 -10.97
C LEU A 102 -20.05 5.41 -11.38
N TYR A 103 -19.84 5.20 -12.69
CA TYR A 103 -18.51 4.96 -13.25
C TYR A 103 -17.70 6.26 -13.35
N TYR A 104 -16.40 6.12 -13.39
CA TYR A 104 -15.47 7.18 -13.72
C TYR A 104 -15.32 7.33 -15.23
N ASN A 105 -15.50 8.55 -15.72
CA ASN A 105 -15.18 8.95 -17.09
C ASN A 105 -14.75 10.42 -17.08
N GLU A 106 -13.53 10.70 -17.53
CA GLU A 106 -12.94 12.04 -17.53
C GLU A 106 -13.70 13.03 -18.43
N ALA A 107 -14.28 12.55 -19.53
CA ALA A 107 -14.96 13.39 -20.51
C ALA A 107 -16.42 13.72 -20.12
N GLU A 108 -17.01 12.99 -19.17
CA GLU A 108 -18.43 13.07 -18.86
C GLU A 108 -18.72 13.84 -17.57
N ALA A 109 -19.60 14.84 -17.66
CA ALA A 109 -19.95 15.70 -16.54
C ALA A 109 -20.70 14.90 -15.45
N GLY A 110 -20.21 14.96 -14.21
CA GLY A 110 -20.73 14.16 -13.09
C GLY A 110 -19.99 12.84 -12.87
N HIS A 111 -19.28 12.34 -13.89
CA HIS A 111 -18.46 11.12 -13.85
C HIS A 111 -16.96 11.41 -13.79
N ASN A 112 -16.56 12.65 -14.07
CA ASN A 112 -15.16 13.11 -14.11
C ASN A 112 -14.48 13.29 -12.74
N SER A 113 -15.20 13.10 -11.64
CA SER A 113 -14.63 13.21 -10.29
C SER A 113 -14.29 11.83 -9.73
N LYS A 114 -13.02 11.45 -9.86
CA LYS A 114 -12.49 10.20 -9.31
C LYS A 114 -12.83 10.02 -7.83
N LYS A 115 -12.73 11.09 -7.03
CA LYS A 115 -13.06 11.05 -5.61
C LYS A 115 -14.55 10.79 -5.35
N ALA A 116 -15.45 11.35 -6.16
CA ALA A 116 -16.89 11.20 -5.97
C ALA A 116 -17.38 9.79 -6.30
N VAL A 117 -16.72 9.13 -7.24
CA VAL A 117 -17.03 7.76 -7.67
C VAL A 117 -16.16 6.70 -6.98
N THR A 118 -15.26 7.09 -6.06
CA THR A 118 -14.45 6.13 -5.30
C THR A 118 -15.22 5.62 -4.10
N ARG A 119 -15.20 4.30 -3.89
CA ARG A 119 -15.67 3.63 -2.67
C ARG A 119 -14.46 3.23 -1.83
N SER A 120 -14.45 3.63 -0.57
CA SER A 120 -13.35 3.35 0.36
C SER A 120 -13.80 2.37 1.43
N PHE A 121 -12.96 1.37 1.70
CA PHE A 121 -13.15 0.36 2.73
C PHE A 121 -11.93 0.34 3.64
N THR A 122 -12.14 0.16 4.94
CA THR A 122 -11.07 -0.03 5.91
C THR A 122 -11.23 -1.42 6.51
N VAL A 123 -10.11 -2.13 6.67
CA VAL A 123 -10.15 -3.45 7.32
C VAL A 123 -10.21 -3.25 8.83
N GLU A 124 -11.36 -3.55 9.42
CA GLU A 124 -11.58 -3.49 10.86
C GLU A 124 -11.14 -4.79 11.55
N ASN A 125 -10.88 -4.73 12.86
CA ASN A 125 -10.47 -5.88 13.70
C ASN A 125 -9.09 -6.49 13.39
N LEU A 126 -8.18 -5.73 12.78
CA LEU A 126 -6.76 -6.11 12.80
C LEU A 126 -6.26 -6.08 14.24
N PRO A 127 -5.42 -7.05 14.68
CA PRO A 127 -4.82 -6.98 16.01
C PRO A 127 -4.11 -5.65 16.16
N SER A 128 -4.36 -4.94 17.26
CA SER A 128 -3.85 -3.58 17.50
C SER A 128 -2.32 -3.51 17.60
N ASP A 129 -1.66 -4.64 17.84
CA ASP A 129 -0.20 -4.80 17.82
C ASP A 129 0.28 -5.59 16.59
N SER A 130 -0.57 -5.71 15.57
CA SER A 130 -0.19 -6.43 14.37
C SER A 130 0.86 -5.65 13.61
N ALA A 131 1.95 -6.33 13.28
CA ALA A 131 3.00 -5.79 12.44
C ALA A 131 2.52 -5.54 10.98
N TYR A 132 1.24 -5.80 10.68
CA TYR A 132 0.61 -5.61 9.39
C TYR A 132 0.20 -4.14 9.13
N GLY A 133 0.01 -3.33 10.18
CA GLY A 133 -0.43 -1.94 10.04
C GLY A 133 -1.87 -1.78 9.56
N ASP A 134 -2.27 -0.54 9.30
CA ASP A 134 -3.62 -0.19 8.87
C ASP A 134 -3.78 -0.43 7.37
N ILE A 135 -4.82 -1.16 6.97
CA ILE A 135 -5.13 -1.46 5.57
C ILE A 135 -6.41 -0.73 5.16
N ALA A 136 -6.32 0.06 4.09
CA ALA A 136 -7.42 0.72 3.42
C ALA A 136 -7.48 0.30 1.95
N VAL A 137 -8.69 0.19 1.40
CA VAL A 137 -8.95 -0.21 0.03
C VAL A 137 -9.83 0.84 -0.63
N ASP A 138 -9.32 1.49 -1.66
CA ASP A 138 -10.08 2.40 -2.50
C ASP A 138 -10.40 1.72 -3.82
N MET A 139 -11.67 1.72 -4.23
CA MET A 139 -12.13 1.11 -5.47
C MET A 139 -12.91 2.11 -6.30
N TYR A 140 -12.71 2.08 -7.61
CA TYR A 140 -13.56 2.80 -8.55
C TYR A 140 -13.56 2.03 -9.88
N TRP A 141 -14.61 2.18 -10.68
CA TRP A 141 -14.70 1.53 -11.97
C TRP A 141 -14.79 2.55 -13.09
N GLU A 142 -14.20 2.22 -14.23
CA GLU A 142 -14.14 3.04 -15.44
C GLU A 142 -14.97 2.33 -16.52
N SER A 143 -15.66 3.13 -17.34
CA SER A 143 -16.39 2.64 -18.50
C SER A 143 -16.28 3.67 -19.63
N ASP A 144 -16.27 3.20 -20.87
CA ASP A 144 -16.21 4.04 -22.08
C ASP A 144 -17.56 4.68 -22.44
N GLY A 145 -18.60 4.46 -21.62
CA GLY A 145 -19.95 4.95 -21.87
C GLY A 145 -20.69 4.16 -22.95
N THR A 146 -20.09 3.08 -23.49
CA THR A 146 -20.79 2.12 -24.37
C THR A 146 -21.62 1.10 -23.58
N VAL A 147 -21.88 1.38 -22.30
CA VAL A 147 -23.04 0.82 -21.60
C VAL A 147 -24.25 1.34 -22.37
N ALA A 148 -24.69 0.59 -23.39
CA ALA A 148 -25.75 0.99 -24.27
C ALA A 148 -26.96 1.39 -23.42
N ILE A 149 -27.27 2.68 -23.42
CA ILE A 149 -28.45 3.27 -22.81
C ILE A 149 -29.62 3.12 -23.78
N ASP A 150 -29.73 1.97 -24.44
CA ASP A 150 -30.93 1.58 -25.16
C ASP A 150 -31.55 0.44 -24.33
N ASP A 151 -32.52 0.87 -23.53
CA ASP A 151 -33.47 0.25 -22.59
C ASP A 151 -33.58 -1.27 -22.37
N GLU A 152 -32.84 -2.19 -23.00
CA GLU A 152 -33.02 -3.63 -22.76
C GLU A 152 -31.74 -4.49 -22.71
N GLU A 153 -30.53 -3.94 -22.95
CA GLU A 153 -29.28 -4.71 -22.84
C GLU A 153 -28.14 -3.93 -22.13
N LEU A 154 -27.97 -4.18 -20.82
CA LEU A 154 -26.79 -3.72 -20.09
C LEU A 154 -25.56 -4.55 -20.47
N ARG A 155 -24.88 -4.12 -21.54
CA ARG A 155 -23.57 -4.67 -21.92
C ARG A 155 -22.48 -3.98 -21.11
N TYR A 156 -21.94 -4.69 -20.12
CA TYR A 156 -20.81 -4.21 -19.31
C TYR A 156 -19.44 -4.57 -19.90
N SER A 157 -19.44 -5.10 -21.13
CA SER A 157 -18.23 -5.38 -21.91
C SER A 157 -17.42 -4.09 -22.01
N ASN A 158 -16.19 -4.09 -21.50
CA ASN A 158 -15.24 -2.96 -21.39
C ASN A 158 -15.23 -2.20 -20.05
N SER A 159 -15.96 -2.66 -19.03
CA SER A 159 -15.81 -2.10 -17.69
C SER A 159 -14.46 -2.48 -17.07
N ILE A 160 -13.75 -1.49 -16.51
CA ILE A 160 -12.47 -1.67 -15.82
C ILE A 160 -12.66 -1.35 -14.34
N LEU A 161 -12.41 -2.31 -13.46
CA LEU A 161 -12.34 -2.06 -12.02
C LEU A 161 -10.90 -1.73 -11.63
N VAL A 162 -10.73 -0.63 -10.92
CA VAL A 162 -9.45 -0.21 -10.36
C VAL A 162 -9.52 -0.30 -8.83
N VAL A 163 -8.56 -1.01 -8.25
CA VAL A 163 -8.45 -1.24 -6.82
C VAL A 163 -7.11 -0.72 -6.34
N VAL A 164 -7.11 0.09 -5.28
CA VAL A 164 -5.92 0.65 -4.66
C VAL A 164 -5.89 0.22 -3.21
N VAL A 165 -4.98 -0.69 -2.88
CA VAL A 165 -4.73 -1.12 -1.50
C VAL A 165 -3.65 -0.23 -0.92
N THR A 166 -3.96 0.44 0.19
CA THR A 166 -3.03 1.28 0.94
C THR A 166 -2.75 0.63 2.28
N CYS A 167 -1.47 0.40 2.59
CA CYS A 167 -1.01 -0.02 3.91
C CYS A 167 -0.24 1.13 4.59
N SER A 168 -0.56 1.43 5.85
CA SER A 168 0.12 2.42 6.67
C SER A 168 0.59 1.83 7.99
N TYR A 169 1.90 1.92 8.28
CA TYR A 169 2.47 1.47 9.55
C TYR A 169 3.64 2.36 9.98
N LYS A 170 3.65 2.80 11.23
CA LYS A 170 4.72 3.63 11.84
C LYS A 170 5.20 4.79 10.96
N GLY A 171 4.26 5.50 10.33
CA GLY A 171 4.53 6.67 9.47
C GLY A 171 5.09 6.33 8.08
N GLN A 172 5.18 5.06 7.72
CA GLN A 172 5.40 4.61 6.33
C GLN A 172 4.05 4.25 5.71
N THR A 173 3.84 4.67 4.47
CA THR A 173 2.65 4.30 3.69
C THR A 173 3.09 3.73 2.36
N GLN A 174 2.48 2.63 1.94
CA GLN A 174 2.69 2.00 0.64
C GLN A 174 1.33 1.75 -0.02
N LYS A 175 1.32 1.82 -1.35
CA LYS A 175 0.11 1.63 -2.16
C LYS A 175 0.39 0.61 -3.25
N VAL A 176 -0.58 -0.25 -3.51
CA VAL A 176 -0.59 -1.20 -4.62
C VAL A 176 -1.85 -0.94 -5.43
N LYS A 177 -1.69 -0.71 -6.73
CA LYS A 177 -2.79 -0.47 -7.66
C LYS A 177 -2.95 -1.67 -8.56
N SER A 178 -4.16 -2.21 -8.63
CA SER A 178 -4.53 -3.34 -9.48
C SER A 178 -5.69 -2.96 -10.38
N GLN A 179 -5.68 -3.43 -11.62
CA GLN A 179 -6.80 -3.27 -12.55
C GLN A 179 -7.32 -4.60 -13.05
N TYR A 180 -8.64 -4.66 -13.19
CA TYR A 180 -9.38 -5.84 -13.61
C TYR A 180 -10.37 -5.48 -14.71
N ALA A 181 -10.38 -6.26 -15.79
CA ALA A 181 -11.39 -6.16 -16.84
C ALA A 181 -12.59 -7.03 -16.45
N LEU A 182 -13.80 -6.51 -16.68
CA LEU A 182 -15.00 -7.32 -16.55
C LEU A 182 -15.18 -8.22 -17.76
N LYS A 183 -15.40 -9.51 -17.50
CA LYS A 183 -15.84 -10.50 -18.48
C LYS A 183 -17.26 -10.94 -18.12
N CYS A 184 -18.18 -10.67 -19.04
CA CYS A 184 -19.55 -11.14 -18.99
C CYS A 184 -19.79 -12.16 -20.09
N GLN A 185 -20.41 -13.30 -19.76
CA GLN A 185 -21.00 -14.18 -20.76
C GLN A 185 -22.52 -14.08 -20.66
N TYR A 186 -23.16 -13.99 -21.82
CA TYR A 186 -24.60 -13.94 -21.98
C TYR A 186 -24.99 -15.22 -22.72
N GLU A 187 -26.00 -15.94 -22.25
CA GLU A 187 -26.62 -16.99 -23.05
C GLU A 187 -27.45 -16.32 -24.16
N GLU A 188 -27.28 -16.77 -25.40
CA GLU A 188 -28.17 -16.39 -26.49
C GLU A 188 -29.56 -16.95 -26.19
N SER A 189 -30.52 -16.09 -25.84
CA SER A 189 -31.91 -16.52 -25.67
C SER A 189 -32.48 -16.97 -27.02
N VAL A 190 -32.82 -18.26 -27.12
CA VAL A 190 -33.45 -18.86 -28.31
C VAL A 190 -34.91 -18.43 -28.47
N ASP A 191 -35.53 -17.82 -27.46
CA ASP A 191 -36.87 -17.25 -27.58
C ASP A 191 -36.94 -15.84 -27.00
N LYS A 192 -37.22 -14.89 -27.89
CA LYS A 192 -37.54 -13.50 -27.55
C LYS A 192 -38.92 -13.46 -26.92
N ASN A 193 -38.99 -13.49 -25.60
CA ASN A 193 -40.02 -12.80 -24.82
C ASN A 193 -39.51 -12.65 -23.38
N GLU A 194 -39.64 -11.43 -22.87
CA GLU A 194 -39.21 -10.93 -21.55
C GLU A 194 -37.77 -10.40 -21.50
N GLY A 195 -37.70 -9.07 -21.37
CA GLY A 195 -36.48 -8.29 -21.27
C GLY A 195 -35.75 -8.49 -19.94
N GLU A 196 -34.50 -8.04 -19.94
CA GLU A 196 -33.45 -8.28 -18.93
C GLU A 196 -32.83 -9.68 -18.94
N THR A 197 -32.02 -9.98 -19.96
CA THR A 197 -31.03 -11.06 -19.86
C THR A 197 -29.85 -10.61 -19.00
N ALA A 198 -29.93 -10.84 -17.69
CA ALA A 198 -28.78 -10.73 -16.81
C ALA A 198 -27.66 -11.68 -17.29
N PRO A 199 -26.37 -11.28 -17.26
CA PRO A 199 -25.29 -12.14 -17.71
C PRO A 199 -25.22 -13.40 -16.85
N VAL A 200 -25.03 -14.54 -17.54
CA VAL A 200 -24.90 -15.88 -16.95
C VAL A 200 -23.60 -16.01 -16.18
N SER A 201 -22.55 -15.29 -16.59
CA SER A 201 -21.32 -15.15 -15.80
C SER A 201 -20.89 -13.68 -15.67
N TRP A 202 -20.44 -13.30 -14.46
CA TRP A 202 -19.89 -11.99 -14.13
C TRP A 202 -18.55 -12.17 -13.43
N LYS A 203 -17.46 -12.05 -14.18
CA LYS A 203 -16.11 -12.35 -13.67
C LYS A 203 -15.15 -11.20 -13.93
N TRP A 204 -14.42 -10.79 -12.90
CA TRP A 204 -13.29 -9.89 -13.06
C TRP A 204 -12.06 -10.69 -13.46
N GLN A 205 -11.28 -10.17 -14.40
CA GLN A 205 -10.00 -10.75 -14.81
C GLN A 205 -8.90 -9.71 -14.64
N ARG A 206 -7.82 -10.08 -13.95
CA ARG A 206 -6.65 -9.21 -13.79
C ARG A 206 -6.10 -8.79 -15.16
N MET A 207 -5.89 -7.48 -15.33
CA MET A 207 -5.17 -6.90 -16.46
C MET A 207 -3.73 -6.57 -16.06
N TRP A 208 -3.55 -5.79 -14.99
CA TRP A 208 -2.23 -5.31 -14.58
C TRP A 208 -2.20 -4.91 -13.10
N ARG A 209 -0.98 -4.81 -12.54
CA ARG A 209 -0.69 -4.38 -11.17
C ARG A 209 0.57 -3.50 -11.14
N GLU A 210 0.56 -2.44 -10.34
CA GLU A 210 1.68 -1.49 -10.07
C GLU A 210 1.88 -1.29 -8.57
#